data_AF-X0T1D9-F1
#
_entry.id   AF-X0T1D9-F1
#
_cell.length_a   1.000
_cell.length_b   1.000
_cell.length_c   1.000
_cell.angle_alpha   90.00
_cell.angle_beta   90.00
_cell.angle_gamma   90.00
#
_symmetry.space_group_name_H-M   'P 1'
#
loop_
_entity.id
_entity.type
_entity.pdbx_description
1 polymer ?
#
loop_
_entity_poly.entity_id
_entity_poly.type
_entity_poly.pdbx_seq_one_letter_code
_entity_poly.pdbx_strand_id
1 'polypeptide(L)'
;NFIQESNYGIKLSSSDNSLIYHNKLNSNSLGINVDNDNYLNMIVNNSLRLNSFGIFLGTDNLDNLFYNNSILDCSQYGVVVDTNTNVDNYFQRNNFTGNGYNARDEGVNNKWDDGGIGNYWDDYTGIDANGDGIGEIPYDIAGVARSTDYFPLWPKVGPDFYAFKEDIVFEELSGLTKISVPINYIGEDTFESVVIRFFEEDELGNIIQLGSDHVIYDFEPYSFELISVEWIPTPFRNIIVSIDPDNNVLETDENNNVARTYGGGYLPVVGHFYNRYGVRWTQNNILTIGTFITGVTVTNTLSVKILDNDGDDDVVRVVFKINNVHEYVATKKPSGLWEVKINMGGLNFGINSLVIEASDGWGLKSDPLTVRIKTIGLPDWVPTWVKNQIMSYLSWKGTTETYTLLFEIPGTIDLTTSKNVPGGVPGMGGARNFIDYWIKIRFVYHTNGQFDIRGTGGGTLIIFGVPFDLYVNIVLTLNSDLSFNSADIFFRLGFPNISLRGRIPLWVVDISFG
;
A
#
# COMPACT_ATOMS: atom_id res chain seq x y z
N ASN A 1 -20.03 10.59 17.03
CA ASN A 1 -21.40 10.16 17.46
C ASN A 1 -21.45 9.91 18.97
N PHE A 2 -22.63 10.00 19.60
CA PHE A 2 -22.85 9.52 20.97
C PHE A 2 -23.84 8.35 20.94
N ILE A 3 -23.40 7.14 21.33
CA ILE A 3 -24.19 5.91 21.22
C ILE A 3 -24.09 5.16 22.55
N GLN A 4 -25.23 4.77 23.11
CA GLN A 4 -25.26 4.09 24.41
C GLN A 4 -26.34 3.01 24.53
N GLU A 5 -26.19 2.16 25.55
CA GLU A 5 -27.19 1.16 25.97
C GLU A 5 -27.66 0.23 24.84
N SER A 6 -26.75 -0.09 23.92
CA SER A 6 -27.03 -0.91 22.72
C SER A 6 -26.25 -2.22 22.71
N ASN A 7 -26.67 -3.18 21.89
CA ASN A 7 -25.91 -4.43 21.69
C ASN A 7 -24.55 -4.14 21.03
N TYR A 8 -24.53 -3.25 20.04
CA TYR A 8 -23.32 -2.78 19.38
C TYR A 8 -23.38 -1.25 19.37
N GLY A 9 -22.32 -0.58 19.80
CA GLY A 9 -22.17 0.86 19.57
C GLY A 9 -22.00 1.12 18.08
N ILE A 10 -20.94 0.54 17.50
CA ILE A 10 -20.67 0.54 16.06
C ILE A 10 -20.30 -0.89 15.62
N LYS A 11 -20.82 -1.33 14.47
CA LYS A 11 -20.44 -2.60 13.85
C LYS A 11 -19.89 -2.37 12.44
N LEU A 12 -18.70 -2.89 12.17
CA LEU A 12 -18.13 -3.03 10.83
C LEU A 12 -18.31 -4.48 10.38
N SER A 13 -18.75 -4.65 9.13
CA SER A 13 -18.87 -5.95 8.49
C SER A 13 -18.77 -5.79 6.98
N SER A 14 -17.89 -6.57 6.36
CA SER A 14 -17.54 -6.43 4.95
C SER A 14 -17.20 -4.99 4.59
N SER A 15 -16.48 -4.30 5.47
CA SER A 15 -16.22 -2.86 5.41
C SER A 15 -14.74 -2.60 5.21
N ASP A 16 -14.42 -1.83 4.18
CA ASP A 16 -13.04 -1.48 3.86
C ASP A 16 -12.84 0.03 3.79
N ASN A 17 -11.68 0.52 4.20
CA ASN A 17 -11.27 1.94 4.06
C ASN A 17 -12.21 2.94 4.77
N SER A 18 -12.75 2.55 5.93
CA SER A 18 -13.64 3.41 6.73
C SER A 18 -12.85 4.13 7.83
N LEU A 19 -13.26 5.37 8.14
CA LEU A 19 -12.74 6.14 9.28
C LEU A 19 -13.82 6.26 10.36
N ILE A 20 -13.56 5.65 11.51
CA ILE A 20 -14.44 5.66 12.68
C ILE A 20 -13.73 6.47 13.74
N TYR A 21 -14.15 7.72 13.89
CA TYR A 21 -13.44 8.67 14.72
C TYR A 21 -14.35 9.56 15.54
N HIS A 22 -13.85 10.03 16.70
CA HIS A 22 -14.54 10.96 17.59
C HIS A 22 -15.96 10.48 18.00
N ASN A 23 -16.06 9.17 18.31
CA ASN A 23 -17.29 8.60 18.86
C ASN A 23 -17.18 8.38 20.36
N LYS A 24 -18.28 8.62 21.07
CA LYS A 24 -18.45 8.29 22.48
C LYS A 24 -19.46 7.15 22.60
N LEU A 25 -18.96 5.97 22.95
CA LEU A 25 -19.64 4.69 22.90
C LEU A 25 -19.73 4.12 24.31
N ASN A 26 -20.88 4.31 24.96
CA ASN A 26 -21.02 4.09 26.40
C ASN A 26 -22.00 2.98 26.75
N SER A 27 -21.69 2.13 27.73
CA SER A 27 -22.64 1.16 28.28
C SER A 27 -23.27 0.21 27.23
N ASN A 28 -22.52 -0.16 26.19
CA ASN A 28 -22.95 -1.12 25.17
C ASN A 28 -22.46 -2.54 25.50
N SER A 29 -23.04 -3.57 24.89
CA SER A 29 -22.48 -4.92 24.99
C SER A 29 -21.10 -4.96 24.30
N LEU A 30 -21.02 -4.51 23.05
CA LEU A 30 -19.74 -4.27 22.36
C LEU A 30 -19.68 -2.79 21.98
N GLY A 31 -18.63 -2.08 22.38
CA GLY A 31 -18.42 -0.69 21.97
C GLY A 31 -18.25 -0.60 20.45
N ILE A 32 -17.17 -1.20 19.94
CA ILE A 32 -16.92 -1.39 18.50
C ILE A 32 -16.77 -2.87 18.20
N ASN A 33 -17.54 -3.38 17.25
CA ASN A 33 -17.43 -4.74 16.74
C ASN A 33 -16.92 -4.73 15.30
N VAL A 34 -15.77 -5.34 15.05
CA VAL A 34 -15.15 -5.48 13.74
C VAL A 34 -15.19 -6.95 13.36
N ASP A 35 -16.10 -7.33 12.46
CA ASP A 35 -16.39 -8.74 12.23
C ASP A 35 -16.83 -9.05 10.79
N ASN A 36 -16.32 -10.15 10.24
CA ASN A 36 -16.51 -10.63 8.86
C ASN A 36 -15.89 -9.71 7.81
N ASP A 37 -14.64 -9.98 7.42
CA ASP A 37 -13.95 -9.39 6.26
C ASP A 37 -13.83 -7.86 6.30
N ASN A 38 -13.01 -7.30 7.21
CA ASN A 38 -12.80 -5.85 7.27
C ASN A 38 -11.32 -5.47 7.03
N TYR A 39 -11.08 -4.58 6.07
CA TYR A 39 -9.73 -4.22 5.60
C TYR A 39 -9.43 -2.71 5.64
N LEU A 40 -8.24 -2.32 6.12
CA LEU A 40 -7.76 -0.92 6.07
C LEU A 40 -8.71 0.10 6.71
N ASN A 41 -9.39 -0.25 7.80
CA ASN A 41 -10.18 0.71 8.54
C ASN A 41 -9.33 1.41 9.61
N MET A 42 -9.67 2.66 9.89
CA MET A 42 -9.06 3.48 10.93
C MET A 42 -10.07 3.75 12.02
N ILE A 43 -9.81 3.23 13.21
CA ILE A 43 -10.59 3.43 14.43
C ILE A 43 -9.76 4.32 15.34
N VAL A 44 -10.07 5.62 15.34
CA VAL A 44 -9.16 6.66 15.86
C VAL A 44 -9.88 7.59 16.82
N ASN A 45 -9.27 7.94 17.96
CA ASN A 45 -9.82 8.94 18.88
C ASN A 45 -11.29 8.66 19.26
N ASN A 46 -11.60 7.42 19.61
CA ASN A 46 -12.92 7.07 20.15
C ASN A 46 -12.84 6.88 21.67
N SER A 47 -13.89 7.29 22.37
CA SER A 47 -14.08 7.06 23.80
C SER A 47 -15.07 5.92 23.99
N LEU A 48 -14.59 4.77 24.48
CA LEU A 48 -15.36 3.56 24.70
C LEU A 48 -15.41 3.27 26.20
N ARG A 49 -16.52 3.61 26.86
CA ARG A 49 -16.61 3.55 28.32
C ARG A 49 -17.73 2.62 28.82
N LEU A 50 -17.47 1.86 29.88
CA LEU A 50 -18.47 1.00 30.54
C LEU A 50 -19.12 -0.04 29.63
N ASN A 51 -18.46 -0.44 28.54
CA ASN A 51 -18.97 -1.48 27.65
C ASN A 51 -18.67 -2.88 28.22
N SER A 52 -19.36 -3.94 27.76
CA SER A 52 -18.93 -5.29 28.17
C SER A 52 -17.58 -5.63 27.54
N PHE A 53 -17.44 -5.35 26.24
CA PHE A 53 -16.17 -5.31 25.55
C PHE A 53 -16.00 -3.93 24.90
N GLY A 54 -14.83 -3.33 25.02
CA GLY A 54 -14.51 -2.08 24.33
C GLY A 54 -14.52 -2.29 22.82
N ILE A 55 -13.53 -3.04 22.33
CA ILE A 55 -13.38 -3.39 20.91
C ILE A 55 -13.29 -4.90 20.76
N PHE A 56 -14.07 -5.47 19.86
CA PHE A 56 -14.07 -6.90 19.56
C PHE A 56 -13.78 -7.13 18.08
N LEU A 57 -12.73 -7.89 17.77
CA LEU A 57 -12.39 -8.35 16.43
C LEU A 57 -12.78 -9.83 16.31
N GLY A 58 -13.82 -10.11 15.51
CA GLY A 58 -14.34 -11.46 15.29
C GLY A 58 -13.48 -12.27 14.31
N THR A 59 -13.91 -12.37 13.06
CA THR A 59 -13.18 -13.11 12.02
C THR A 59 -12.79 -12.26 10.82
N ASP A 60 -11.64 -12.60 10.24
CA ASP A 60 -11.17 -12.17 8.92
C ASP A 60 -10.92 -10.66 8.80
N ASN A 61 -10.33 -10.06 9.82
CA ASN A 61 -9.99 -8.62 9.83
C ASN A 61 -8.49 -8.41 9.61
N LEU A 62 -8.12 -7.58 8.64
CA LEU A 62 -6.74 -7.39 8.21
C LEU A 62 -6.37 -5.91 8.05
N ASP A 63 -5.14 -5.54 8.42
CA ASP A 63 -4.57 -4.21 8.21
C ASP A 63 -5.43 -3.06 8.78
N ASN A 64 -6.15 -3.27 9.88
CA ASN A 64 -6.90 -2.20 10.54
C ASN A 64 -6.04 -1.49 11.58
N LEU A 65 -6.21 -0.17 11.72
CA LEU A 65 -5.52 0.67 12.70
C LEU A 65 -6.48 1.10 13.82
N PHE A 66 -6.09 0.81 15.05
CA PHE A 66 -6.73 1.25 16.28
C PHE A 66 -5.77 2.19 16.99
N TYR A 67 -6.03 3.49 16.91
CA TYR A 67 -5.09 4.52 17.36
C TYR A 67 -5.75 5.51 18.32
N ASN A 68 -5.10 5.75 19.46
CA ASN A 68 -5.52 6.78 20.43
C ASN A 68 -6.99 6.66 20.88
N ASN A 69 -7.50 5.44 21.03
CA ASN A 69 -8.81 5.21 21.61
C ASN A 69 -8.71 5.11 23.14
N SER A 70 -9.63 5.76 23.86
CA SER A 70 -9.76 5.61 25.31
C SER A 70 -10.75 4.50 25.62
N ILE A 71 -10.24 3.37 26.12
CA ILE A 71 -11.00 2.14 26.38
C ILE A 71 -11.07 1.94 27.89
N LEU A 72 -12.18 2.38 28.46
CA LEU A 72 -12.30 2.67 29.89
C LEU A 72 -13.40 1.83 30.54
N ASP A 73 -13.10 1.29 31.72
CA ASP A 73 -14.06 0.62 32.60
C ASP A 73 -14.87 -0.50 31.91
N CYS A 74 -14.31 -1.19 30.92
CA CYS A 74 -15.03 -2.25 30.23
C CYS A 74 -15.15 -3.49 31.12
N SER A 75 -16.36 -4.02 31.30
CA SER A 75 -16.63 -5.00 32.34
C SER A 75 -16.02 -6.39 32.08
N GLN A 76 -15.67 -6.71 30.83
CA GLN A 76 -14.98 -7.96 30.47
C GLN A 76 -13.60 -7.70 29.90
N TYR A 77 -13.50 -7.15 28.69
CA TYR A 77 -12.21 -6.87 28.05
C TYR A 77 -12.19 -5.48 27.41
N GLY A 78 -11.03 -4.83 27.43
CA GLY A 78 -10.78 -3.63 26.64
C GLY A 78 -10.79 -3.97 25.14
N VAL A 79 -9.85 -4.81 24.70
CA VAL A 79 -9.78 -5.33 23.32
C VAL A 79 -9.74 -6.86 23.31
N VAL A 80 -10.49 -7.49 22.41
CA VAL A 80 -10.34 -8.92 22.09
C VAL A 80 -10.14 -9.10 20.60
N VAL A 81 -9.05 -9.78 20.24
CA VAL A 81 -8.84 -10.37 18.93
C VAL A 81 -9.13 -11.86 19.04
N ASP A 82 -10.30 -12.30 18.56
CA ASP A 82 -10.90 -13.58 18.98
C ASP A 82 -10.33 -14.80 18.22
N THR A 83 -9.88 -14.60 16.98
CA THR A 83 -9.45 -15.70 16.12
C THR A 83 -8.17 -15.42 15.34
N ASN A 84 -7.50 -16.48 14.90
CA ASN A 84 -6.25 -16.44 14.13
C ASN A 84 -6.42 -15.94 12.69
N THR A 85 -7.65 -15.65 12.25
CA THR A 85 -7.90 -15.04 10.94
C THR A 85 -7.87 -13.51 11.00
N ASN A 86 -7.73 -12.93 12.19
CA ASN A 86 -7.37 -11.53 12.34
C ASN A 86 -5.85 -11.40 12.22
N VAL A 87 -5.40 -10.71 11.18
CA VAL A 87 -3.99 -10.67 10.80
C VAL A 87 -3.53 -9.22 10.63
N ASP A 88 -2.27 -8.92 10.94
CA ASP A 88 -1.63 -7.63 10.67
C ASP A 88 -2.44 -6.39 11.11
N ASN A 89 -3.17 -6.44 12.23
CA ASN A 89 -3.84 -5.26 12.78
C ASN A 89 -2.91 -4.49 13.73
N TYR A 90 -3.10 -3.17 13.85
CA TYR A 90 -2.21 -2.26 14.56
C TYR A 90 -2.95 -1.56 15.70
N PHE A 91 -2.49 -1.74 16.94
CA PHE A 91 -3.03 -1.13 18.15
C PHE A 91 -1.96 -0.24 18.77
N GLN A 92 -2.13 1.07 18.72
CA GLN A 92 -1.11 2.05 19.10
C GLN A 92 -1.71 3.21 19.89
N ARG A 93 -1.03 3.65 20.95
CA ARG A 93 -1.42 4.80 21.79
C ARG A 93 -2.84 4.72 22.36
N ASN A 94 -3.42 3.53 22.42
CA ASN A 94 -4.71 3.36 23.06
C ASN A 94 -4.51 3.36 24.58
N ASN A 95 -5.55 3.76 25.29
CA ASN A 95 -5.57 3.75 26.75
C ASN A 95 -6.48 2.64 27.23
N PHE A 96 -5.89 1.72 28.00
CA PHE A 96 -6.57 0.65 28.69
C PHE A 96 -6.59 0.94 30.19
N THR A 97 -7.72 1.44 30.70
CA THR A 97 -7.88 1.78 32.12
C THR A 97 -9.17 1.19 32.69
N GLY A 98 -9.07 0.54 33.85
CA GLY A 98 -10.20 0.03 34.62
C GLY A 98 -10.93 -1.15 33.95
N ASN A 99 -10.34 -1.76 32.93
CA ASN A 99 -10.97 -2.88 32.22
C ASN A 99 -10.86 -4.17 33.05
N GLY A 100 -11.83 -5.07 32.93
CA GLY A 100 -11.77 -6.39 33.57
C GLY A 100 -10.52 -7.18 33.16
N TYR A 101 -10.17 -7.10 31.88
CA TYR A 101 -8.90 -7.51 31.30
C TYR A 101 -8.56 -6.50 30.20
N ASN A 102 -7.31 -6.04 30.11
CA ASN A 102 -6.96 -4.99 29.15
C ASN A 102 -7.04 -5.47 27.69
N ALA A 103 -6.35 -6.56 27.37
CA ALA A 103 -6.36 -7.11 26.02
C ALA A 103 -6.21 -8.64 25.98
N ARG A 104 -6.73 -9.23 24.90
CA ARG A 104 -6.47 -10.62 24.52
C ARG A 104 -6.26 -10.75 23.01
N ASP A 105 -5.20 -11.43 22.59
CA ASP A 105 -4.83 -11.61 21.20
C ASP A 105 -4.69 -13.09 20.82
N GLU A 106 -5.66 -13.58 20.04
CA GLU A 106 -5.65 -14.91 19.41
C GLU A 106 -5.33 -14.83 17.91
N GLY A 107 -4.98 -13.64 17.41
CA GLY A 107 -4.69 -13.36 16.00
C GLY A 107 -3.30 -13.78 15.55
N VAL A 108 -2.87 -13.26 14.40
CA VAL A 108 -1.56 -13.54 13.81
C VAL A 108 -0.89 -12.23 13.40
N ASN A 109 0.33 -12.01 13.88
CA ASN A 109 1.17 -10.86 13.51
C ASN A 109 0.53 -9.48 13.74
N ASN A 110 -0.45 -9.37 14.64
CA ASN A 110 -0.92 -8.08 15.13
C ASN A 110 0.21 -7.35 15.87
N LYS A 111 0.18 -6.02 15.83
CA LYS A 111 1.17 -5.12 16.43
C LYS A 111 0.50 -4.29 17.51
N TRP A 112 1.14 -4.24 18.66
CA TRP A 112 0.69 -3.48 19.82
C TRP A 112 1.61 -2.28 20.12
N ASP A 113 2.49 -1.96 19.16
CA ASP A 113 3.37 -0.80 19.14
C ASP A 113 3.74 -0.44 17.70
N ASP A 114 4.34 0.74 17.50
CA ASP A 114 4.85 1.19 16.20
C ASP A 114 6.37 1.00 16.02
N GLY A 115 7.02 0.29 16.95
CA GLY A 115 8.47 0.17 17.02
C GLY A 115 9.17 1.29 17.82
N GLY A 116 8.42 2.23 18.38
CA GLY A 116 8.93 3.24 19.30
C GLY A 116 7.97 3.64 20.41
N ILE A 117 6.65 3.58 20.19
CA ILE A 117 5.60 3.91 21.16
C ILE A 117 4.46 2.88 21.03
N GLY A 118 4.00 2.41 22.19
CA GLY A 118 2.94 1.42 22.37
C GLY A 118 1.65 2.03 22.89
N ASN A 119 0.97 1.27 23.75
CA ASN A 119 -0.28 1.64 24.40
C ASN A 119 -0.04 1.96 25.89
N TYR A 120 -1.02 2.63 26.52
CA TYR A 120 -1.06 2.80 27.95
C TYR A 120 -1.88 1.69 28.60
N TRP A 121 -1.31 1.10 29.66
CA TRP A 121 -1.93 0.01 30.42
C TRP A 121 -1.92 0.38 31.90
N ASP A 122 -3.09 0.45 32.51
CA ASP A 122 -3.25 0.81 33.93
C ASP A 122 -2.59 -0.18 34.91
N ASP A 123 -2.35 -1.42 34.46
CA ASP A 123 -1.66 -2.47 35.20
C ASP A 123 -0.16 -2.60 34.83
N TYR A 124 0.39 -1.66 34.06
CA TYR A 124 1.81 -1.67 33.73
C TYR A 124 2.68 -1.29 34.93
N THR A 125 3.44 -2.24 35.44
CA THR A 125 4.32 -2.06 36.60
C THR A 125 5.81 -2.07 36.23
N GLY A 126 6.15 -1.64 35.01
CA GLY A 126 7.52 -1.67 34.51
C GLY A 126 8.44 -0.64 35.17
N ILE A 127 9.36 -0.09 34.37
CA ILE A 127 10.20 1.03 34.77
C ILE A 127 10.46 1.90 33.54
N ASP A 128 10.62 3.20 33.76
CA ASP A 128 11.18 4.18 32.82
C ASP A 128 12.40 4.83 33.49
N ALA A 129 13.56 4.22 33.29
CA ALA A 129 14.83 4.61 33.88
C ALA A 129 15.50 5.76 33.12
N ASN A 130 15.19 5.91 31.83
CA ASN A 130 15.75 6.97 30.99
C ASN A 130 14.91 8.27 31.01
N GLY A 131 13.66 8.20 31.51
CA GLY A 131 12.73 9.32 31.67
C GLY A 131 12.12 9.78 30.35
N ASP A 132 12.02 8.93 29.33
CA ASP A 132 11.46 9.27 28.02
C ASP A 132 9.95 9.04 27.91
N GLY A 133 9.31 8.57 28.99
CA GLY A 133 7.88 8.29 29.04
C GLY A 133 7.49 6.92 28.45
N ILE A 134 8.47 6.08 28.09
CA ILE A 134 8.28 4.74 27.56
C ILE A 134 8.89 3.74 28.55
N GLY A 135 8.13 2.70 28.87
CA GLY A 135 8.58 1.64 29.74
C GLY A 135 9.62 0.73 29.09
N GLU A 136 10.70 0.41 29.80
CA GLU A 136 11.76 -0.48 29.28
C GLU A 136 11.46 -1.97 29.42
N ILE A 137 10.38 -2.32 30.13
CA ILE A 137 9.90 -3.70 30.25
C ILE A 137 8.73 -3.89 29.29
N PRO A 138 8.80 -4.80 28.31
CA PRO A 138 7.67 -5.07 27.42
C PRO A 138 6.42 -5.52 28.19
N TYR A 139 5.24 -5.17 27.68
CA TYR A 139 3.95 -5.62 28.21
C TYR A 139 3.43 -6.78 27.36
N ASP A 140 3.23 -7.94 27.98
CA ASP A 140 2.75 -9.13 27.29
C ASP A 140 1.21 -9.15 27.18
N ILE A 141 0.70 -9.33 25.95
CA ILE A 141 -0.73 -9.45 25.69
C ILE A 141 -1.14 -10.91 25.83
N ALA A 142 -2.16 -11.15 26.66
CA ALA A 142 -2.68 -12.49 26.90
C ALA A 142 -3.25 -13.13 25.61
N GLY A 143 -3.17 -14.45 25.47
CA GLY A 143 -3.70 -15.20 24.32
C GLY A 143 -2.68 -16.13 23.68
N VAL A 144 -3.08 -16.89 22.66
CA VAL A 144 -2.16 -17.84 22.01
C VAL A 144 -1.19 -17.18 21.03
N ALA A 145 -1.46 -15.95 20.58
CA ALA A 145 -0.59 -15.21 19.69
C ALA A 145 0.76 -14.87 20.33
N ARG A 146 0.79 -14.75 21.67
CA ARG A 146 1.95 -14.27 22.44
C ARG A 146 2.46 -12.93 21.91
N SER A 147 1.52 -12.05 21.62
CA SER A 147 1.82 -10.68 21.22
C SER A 147 2.36 -9.90 22.41
N THR A 148 3.21 -8.93 22.13
CA THR A 148 3.87 -8.09 23.13
C THR A 148 3.87 -6.66 22.61
N ASP A 149 3.57 -5.72 23.49
CA ASP A 149 3.84 -4.29 23.32
C ASP A 149 5.24 -4.03 23.86
N TYR A 150 6.19 -3.74 22.97
CA TYR A 150 7.60 -3.53 23.36
C TYR A 150 7.89 -2.14 23.91
N PHE A 151 6.96 -1.20 23.75
CA PHE A 151 7.15 0.20 24.08
C PHE A 151 5.93 0.75 24.85
N PRO A 152 5.50 0.08 25.94
CA PRO A 152 4.33 0.52 26.70
C PRO A 152 4.56 1.93 27.24
N LEU A 153 3.52 2.75 27.27
CA LEU A 153 3.61 4.10 27.84
C LEU A 153 3.82 3.99 29.36
N TRP A 154 4.85 4.67 29.87
CA TRP A 154 5.13 4.74 31.30
C TRP A 154 4.20 5.75 31.96
N PRO A 155 3.55 5.40 33.10
CA PRO A 155 2.71 6.32 33.85
C PRO A 155 3.46 7.59 34.28
N LYS A 156 3.01 8.75 33.80
CA LYS A 156 3.64 10.05 34.01
C LYS A 156 3.10 10.66 35.29
N VAL A 157 4.01 10.93 36.22
CA VAL A 157 3.69 11.65 37.46
C VAL A 157 3.63 13.14 37.14
N GLY A 158 2.46 13.74 37.35
CA GLY A 158 2.17 15.14 37.05
C GLY A 158 1.30 15.32 35.81
N PRO A 159 0.59 16.46 35.68
CA PRO A 159 -0.19 16.77 34.49
C PRO A 159 0.68 16.94 33.23
N ASP A 160 0.12 16.61 32.07
CA ASP A 160 0.70 16.88 30.74
C ASP A 160 -0.38 16.81 29.68
N PHE A 161 -0.61 17.93 29.01
CA PHE A 161 -1.61 18.09 27.97
C PHE A 161 -0.95 18.38 26.63
N TYR A 162 -1.54 17.86 25.56
CA TYR A 162 -1.09 18.23 24.22
C TYR A 162 -2.18 18.07 23.17
N ALA A 163 -1.98 18.75 22.06
CA ALA A 163 -2.77 18.56 20.84
C ALA A 163 -1.83 18.49 19.63
N PHE A 164 -2.11 17.57 18.71
CA PHE A 164 -1.43 17.54 17.43
C PHE A 164 -2.14 18.46 16.44
N LYS A 165 -1.36 19.19 15.64
CA LYS A 165 -1.94 20.04 14.58
C LYS A 165 -2.67 19.23 13.52
N GLU A 166 -2.26 17.98 13.32
CA GLU A 166 -2.85 17.03 12.38
C GLU A 166 -4.25 16.56 12.83
N ASP A 167 -4.55 16.63 14.13
CA ASP A 167 -5.82 16.20 14.70
C ASP A 167 -6.86 17.33 14.81
N ILE A 168 -6.50 18.57 14.44
CA ILE A 168 -7.46 19.66 14.30
C ILE A 168 -8.34 19.34 13.10
N VAL A 169 -9.67 19.29 13.30
CA VAL A 169 -10.74 18.98 12.33
C VAL A 169 -11.56 20.23 12.02
N PHE A 170 -11.76 20.56 10.73
CA PHE A 170 -12.68 21.61 10.26
C PHE A 170 -13.94 20.98 9.67
N GLU A 171 -15.12 21.38 10.15
CA GLU A 171 -16.42 20.97 9.64
C GLU A 171 -17.18 22.20 9.13
N GLU A 172 -17.55 22.21 7.85
CA GLU A 172 -18.39 23.28 7.30
C GLU A 172 -19.85 23.15 7.78
N LEU A 173 -20.35 24.23 8.35
CA LEU A 173 -21.74 24.44 8.70
C LEU A 173 -22.30 25.56 7.80
N SER A 174 -23.62 25.74 7.78
CA SER A 174 -24.26 26.74 6.91
C SER A 174 -23.83 28.18 7.26
N GLY A 175 -22.74 28.66 6.64
CA GLY A 175 -22.13 29.97 6.87
C GLY A 175 -21.14 30.06 8.04
N LEU A 176 -20.75 28.93 8.63
CA LEU A 176 -19.80 28.82 9.74
C LEU A 176 -18.85 27.65 9.49
N THR A 177 -17.71 27.65 10.15
CA THR A 177 -16.80 26.52 10.24
C THR A 177 -16.68 26.13 11.71
N LYS A 178 -16.88 24.86 12.02
CA LYS A 178 -16.63 24.30 13.34
C LYS A 178 -15.23 23.71 13.36
N ILE A 179 -14.41 24.19 14.28
CA ILE A 179 -13.05 23.71 14.52
C ILE A 179 -13.13 22.76 15.72
N SER A 180 -12.70 21.52 15.57
CA SER A 180 -12.67 20.53 16.66
C SER A 180 -11.27 19.98 16.83
N VAL A 181 -10.82 19.74 18.06
CA VAL A 181 -9.48 19.18 18.32
C VAL A 181 -9.54 18.30 19.57
N PRO A 182 -8.95 17.10 19.55
CA PRO A 182 -8.76 16.30 20.75
C PRO A 182 -7.64 16.92 21.58
N ILE A 183 -7.95 17.30 22.81
CA ILE A 183 -6.97 17.64 23.84
C ILE A 183 -6.63 16.36 24.57
N ASN A 184 -5.38 15.92 24.45
CA ASN A 184 -4.90 14.69 25.07
C ASN A 184 -4.33 15.02 26.44
N TYR A 185 -4.49 14.10 27.37
CA TYR A 185 -3.93 14.14 28.71
C TYR A 185 -3.14 12.87 28.98
N ILE A 186 -1.86 12.97 29.34
CA ILE A 186 -0.98 11.81 29.58
C ILE A 186 -0.38 11.79 30.99
N GLY A 187 -1.04 12.44 31.96
CA GLY A 187 -0.67 12.38 33.38
C GLY A 187 -1.55 11.42 34.20
N GLU A 188 -1.05 10.99 35.36
CA GLU A 188 -1.85 10.27 36.38
C GLU A 188 -2.40 11.18 37.48
N ASP A 189 -1.84 12.37 37.65
CA ASP A 189 -2.18 13.26 38.76
C ASP A 189 -3.50 14.02 38.52
N THR A 190 -4.16 14.43 39.60
CA THR A 190 -5.34 15.31 39.48
C THR A 190 -4.91 16.77 39.37
N PHE A 191 -5.61 17.55 38.56
CA PHE A 191 -5.48 19.01 38.45
C PHE A 191 -6.84 19.68 38.76
N GLU A 192 -6.86 20.99 39.04
CA GLU A 192 -8.11 21.71 39.35
C GLU A 192 -8.93 22.00 38.09
N SER A 193 -8.27 22.58 37.09
CA SER A 193 -8.80 22.79 35.75
C SER A 193 -7.69 23.19 34.78
N VAL A 194 -7.86 22.88 33.50
CA VAL A 194 -7.01 23.39 32.40
C VAL A 194 -7.85 24.24 31.45
N VAL A 195 -7.29 25.38 31.03
CA VAL A 195 -7.93 26.30 30.08
C VAL A 195 -7.41 26.03 28.67
N ILE A 196 -8.30 25.99 27.69
CA ILE A 196 -7.96 25.89 26.27
C ILE A 196 -8.58 27.04 25.51
N ARG A 197 -7.77 27.69 24.66
CA ARG A 197 -8.18 28.81 23.82
C ARG A 197 -7.86 28.53 22.36
N PHE A 198 -8.83 28.83 21.50
CA PHE A 198 -8.64 28.89 20.06
C PHE A 198 -8.32 30.31 19.64
N PHE A 199 -7.40 30.47 18.70
CA PHE A 199 -7.07 31.76 18.11
C PHE A 199 -6.97 31.68 16.59
N GLU A 200 -7.22 32.82 15.96
CA GLU A 200 -6.87 33.10 14.60
C GLU A 200 -5.67 34.06 14.58
N GLU A 201 -4.61 33.70 13.86
CA GLU A 201 -3.48 34.58 13.59
C GLU A 201 -3.54 35.17 12.19
N ASP A 202 -3.69 36.48 12.21
CA ASP A 202 -3.86 37.47 11.17
C ASP A 202 -2.75 37.57 10.10
N GLU A 203 -3.03 38.04 8.88
CA GLU A 203 -2.00 38.26 7.83
C GLU A 203 -0.90 39.25 8.26
N LEU A 204 -1.21 40.14 9.21
CA LEU A 204 -0.32 41.09 9.86
C LEU A 204 0.23 40.56 11.20
N GLY A 205 -0.10 39.31 11.59
CA GLY A 205 0.36 38.64 12.81
C GLY A 205 -0.41 38.99 14.09
N ASN A 206 -1.53 39.71 13.99
CA ASN A 206 -2.45 39.90 15.13
C ASN A 206 -3.09 38.57 15.56
N ILE A 207 -3.21 38.33 16.86
CA ILE A 207 -3.86 37.11 17.39
C ILE A 207 -5.22 37.51 17.96
N ILE A 208 -6.28 36.87 17.47
CA ILE A 208 -7.66 37.10 17.89
C ILE A 208 -8.22 35.80 18.44
N GLN A 209 -8.74 35.83 19.68
CA GLN A 209 -9.37 34.65 20.27
C GLN A 209 -10.68 34.33 19.55
N LEU A 210 -10.89 33.06 19.25
CA LEU A 210 -12.11 32.51 18.71
C LEU A 210 -12.96 31.95 19.85
N GLY A 211 -14.21 32.39 19.93
CA GLY A 211 -15.12 31.96 20.99
C GLY A 211 -14.68 32.39 22.39
N SER A 212 -15.06 31.58 23.39
CA SER A 212 -14.70 31.77 24.80
C SER A 212 -13.71 30.70 25.26
N ASP A 213 -13.13 30.88 26.44
CA ASP A 213 -12.29 29.87 27.09
C ASP A 213 -13.06 28.54 27.25
N HIS A 214 -12.41 27.44 26.85
CA HIS A 214 -12.83 26.10 27.22
C HIS A 214 -12.13 25.73 28.53
N VAL A 215 -12.88 25.24 29.51
CA VAL A 215 -12.34 24.83 30.81
C VAL A 215 -12.67 23.37 31.01
N ILE A 216 -11.62 22.54 31.13
CA ILE A 216 -11.74 21.13 31.46
C ILE A 216 -11.36 20.96 32.93
N TYR A 217 -12.20 20.26 33.69
CA TYR A 217 -12.04 20.10 35.14
C TYR A 217 -11.46 18.74 35.54
N ASP A 218 -11.49 17.78 34.63
CA ASP A 218 -11.11 16.42 34.92
C ASP A 218 -10.74 15.70 33.62
N PHE A 219 -9.69 14.90 33.68
CA PHE A 219 -9.33 13.95 32.64
C PHE A 219 -9.08 12.61 33.29
N GLU A 220 -9.55 11.55 32.65
CA GLU A 220 -9.06 10.22 32.98
C GLU A 220 -7.58 10.13 32.54
N PRO A 221 -6.70 9.44 33.28
CA PRO A 221 -5.31 9.28 32.87
C PRO A 221 -5.21 8.74 31.44
N TYR A 222 -4.30 9.29 30.63
CA TYR A 222 -4.05 8.87 29.24
C TYR A 222 -5.27 8.97 28.31
N SER A 223 -6.18 9.92 28.57
CA SER A 223 -7.39 10.09 27.78
C SER A 223 -7.36 11.35 26.92
N PHE A 224 -8.45 11.61 26.20
CA PHE A 224 -8.61 12.85 25.47
C PHE A 224 -10.05 13.39 25.62
N GLU A 225 -10.19 14.68 25.40
CA GLU A 225 -11.47 15.38 25.34
C GLU A 225 -11.54 16.16 24.03
N LEU A 226 -12.59 15.93 23.26
CA LEU A 226 -12.84 16.68 22.04
C LEU A 226 -13.49 18.01 22.38
N ILE A 227 -12.77 19.10 22.15
CA ILE A 227 -13.31 20.45 22.27
C ILE A 227 -13.57 21.02 20.88
N SER A 228 -14.51 21.96 20.78
CA SER A 228 -14.81 22.61 19.50
C SER A 228 -15.29 24.05 19.64
N VAL A 229 -14.94 24.89 18.69
CA VAL A 229 -15.43 26.26 18.54
C VAL A 229 -16.08 26.46 17.17
N GLU A 230 -17.18 27.21 17.12
CA GLU A 230 -17.77 27.67 15.86
C GLU A 230 -17.22 29.05 15.50
N TRP A 231 -16.86 29.22 14.25
CA TRP A 231 -16.17 30.40 13.74
C TRP A 231 -16.74 30.81 12.37
N ILE A 232 -16.82 32.10 12.08
CA ILE A 232 -17.16 32.58 10.74
C ILE A 232 -15.86 32.66 9.95
N PRO A 233 -15.68 31.84 8.90
CA PRO A 233 -14.41 31.82 8.18
C PRO A 233 -14.10 33.18 7.55
N THR A 234 -12.95 33.74 7.93
CA THR A 234 -12.35 34.91 7.29
C THR A 234 -11.31 34.48 6.25
N PRO A 235 -11.09 35.26 5.17
CA PRO A 235 -10.13 34.90 4.14
C PRO A 235 -8.73 34.88 4.75
N PHE A 236 -8.13 33.69 4.78
CA PHE A 236 -6.82 33.35 5.34
C PHE A 236 -6.78 33.45 6.86
N ARG A 237 -6.01 32.54 7.52
CA ARG A 237 -5.19 32.73 8.74
C ARG A 237 -4.87 31.41 9.48
N ASN A 238 -3.79 31.40 10.27
CA ASN A 238 -3.40 30.22 11.06
C ASN A 238 -4.38 30.05 12.22
N ILE A 239 -4.86 28.83 12.43
CA ILE A 239 -5.58 28.44 13.64
C ILE A 239 -4.58 27.94 14.65
N ILE A 240 -4.67 28.50 15.85
CA ILE A 240 -3.82 28.15 16.99
C ILE A 240 -4.74 27.62 18.09
N VAL A 241 -4.45 26.43 18.56
CA VAL A 241 -5.02 25.88 19.78
C VAL A 241 -3.94 26.01 20.84
N SER A 242 -4.22 26.75 21.91
CA SER A 242 -3.32 26.88 23.06
C SER A 242 -3.96 26.24 24.27
N ILE A 243 -3.25 25.27 24.85
CA ILE A 243 -3.56 24.61 26.10
C ILE A 243 -2.79 25.33 27.21
N ASP A 244 -3.44 25.49 28.36
CA ASP A 244 -2.97 26.28 29.49
C ASP A 244 -2.23 27.59 29.12
N PRO A 245 -2.86 28.48 28.33
CA PRO A 245 -2.19 29.69 27.82
C PRO A 245 -1.71 30.66 28.92
N ASP A 246 -2.25 30.53 30.13
CA ASP A 246 -1.90 31.37 31.28
C ASP A 246 -0.86 30.69 32.20
N ASN A 247 -0.43 29.46 31.89
CA ASN A 247 0.50 28.63 32.68
C ASN A 247 0.05 28.54 34.16
N ASN A 248 -1.19 28.07 34.36
CA ASN A 248 -1.78 27.86 35.68
C ASN A 248 -1.62 26.42 36.20
N VAL A 249 -1.41 25.46 35.31
CA VAL A 249 -1.13 24.06 35.63
C VAL A 249 0.35 23.82 35.38
N LEU A 250 1.06 23.32 36.39
CA LEU A 250 2.45 22.93 36.19
C LEU A 250 2.49 21.59 35.48
N GLU A 251 2.97 21.59 34.23
CA GLU A 251 3.02 20.40 33.40
C GLU A 251 4.42 19.78 33.37
N THR A 252 4.46 18.51 33.03
CA THR A 252 5.74 17.79 32.88
C THR A 252 6.44 18.10 31.57
N ASP A 253 5.71 18.54 30.53
CA ASP A 253 6.23 19.21 29.34
C ASP A 253 5.39 20.46 29.07
N GLU A 254 6.06 21.61 28.92
CA GLU A 254 5.41 22.91 28.69
C GLU A 254 5.49 23.33 27.21
N ASN A 255 6.16 22.51 26.37
CA ASN A 255 6.49 22.86 24.98
C ASN A 255 5.52 22.28 23.94
N ASN A 256 4.62 21.40 24.36
CA ASN A 256 3.61 20.69 23.57
C ASN A 256 2.20 21.31 23.69
N ASN A 257 2.06 22.42 24.43
CA ASN A 257 0.82 23.12 24.71
C ASN A 257 0.23 23.96 23.56
N VAL A 258 0.86 23.94 22.38
CA VAL A 258 0.40 24.76 21.23
C VAL A 258 0.36 23.96 19.95
N ALA A 259 -0.83 23.77 19.39
CA ALA A 259 -1.04 23.22 18.06
C ALA A 259 -1.35 24.34 17.06
N ARG A 260 -0.64 24.37 15.93
CA ARG A 260 -0.83 25.39 14.88
C ARG A 260 -1.11 24.72 13.55
N THR A 261 -2.23 25.06 12.92
CA THR A 261 -2.59 24.62 11.57
C THR A 261 -3.06 25.79 10.72
N TYR A 262 -3.10 25.62 9.40
CA TYR A 262 -3.69 26.61 8.51
C TYR A 262 -5.21 26.42 8.47
N GLY A 263 -5.98 27.48 8.75
CA GLY A 263 -7.44 27.45 8.78
C GLY A 263 -8.13 27.52 7.41
N GLY A 264 -7.35 27.45 6.33
CA GLY A 264 -7.85 27.46 4.96
C GLY A 264 -7.32 26.24 4.21
N GLY A 265 -8.21 25.26 4.00
CA GLY A 265 -7.96 24.04 3.23
C GLY A 265 -7.10 23.03 3.97
N TYR A 266 -7.60 21.81 4.15
CA TYR A 266 -6.66 20.72 4.40
C TYR A 266 -5.73 20.61 3.20
N LEU A 267 -4.46 20.29 3.44
CA LEU A 267 -3.65 19.79 2.35
C LEU A 267 -4.37 18.53 1.81
N PRO A 268 -4.68 18.46 0.50
CA PRO A 268 -5.30 17.27 -0.03
C PRO A 268 -4.40 16.08 0.27
N VAL A 269 -4.96 14.98 0.77
CA VAL A 269 -4.14 13.81 1.09
C VAL A 269 -4.18 12.86 -0.09
N VAL A 270 -3.01 12.51 -0.63
CA VAL A 270 -2.90 11.47 -1.64
C VAL A 270 -3.12 10.13 -0.96
N GLY A 271 -4.37 9.66 -1.00
CA GLY A 271 -4.79 8.39 -0.42
C GLY A 271 -4.41 7.21 -1.32
N HIS A 272 -5.37 6.31 -1.54
CA HIS A 272 -5.10 5.05 -2.21
C HIS A 272 -4.81 5.20 -3.70
N PHE A 273 -3.69 4.61 -4.13
CA PHE A 273 -3.30 4.50 -5.51
C PHE A 273 -3.76 3.17 -6.10
N TYR A 274 -4.39 3.22 -7.27
CA TYR A 274 -4.94 2.08 -7.99
C TYR A 274 -4.32 1.96 -9.36
N ASN A 275 -4.16 0.71 -9.78
CA ASN A 275 -3.64 0.41 -11.09
C ASN A 275 -4.16 -0.91 -11.64
N ARG A 276 -4.34 -0.99 -12.96
CA ARG A 276 -4.75 -2.20 -13.66
C ARG A 276 -3.78 -3.39 -13.43
N TYR A 277 -2.52 -3.12 -13.15
CA TYR A 277 -1.48 -4.14 -12.95
C TYR A 277 -1.21 -4.44 -11.46
N GLY A 278 -2.07 -3.93 -10.56
CA GLY A 278 -1.95 -4.12 -9.11
C GLY A 278 -0.91 -3.23 -8.45
N VAL A 279 -1.08 -3.05 -7.14
CA VAL A 279 -0.24 -2.21 -6.27
C VAL A 279 0.07 -3.01 -5.00
N ARG A 280 1.33 -2.99 -4.53
CA ARG A 280 1.73 -3.71 -3.31
C ARG A 280 2.68 -2.90 -2.45
N TRP A 281 2.55 -3.05 -1.14
CA TRP A 281 3.57 -2.62 -0.19
C TRP A 281 4.73 -3.63 -0.17
N THR A 282 5.95 -3.13 -0.14
CA THR A 282 7.16 -3.93 0.06
C THR A 282 7.56 -3.87 1.54
N GLN A 283 8.48 -4.75 1.98
CA GLN A 283 8.95 -4.87 3.38
C GLN A 283 9.44 -3.56 4.04
N ASN A 284 9.63 -2.48 3.27
CA ASN A 284 10.06 -1.17 3.78
C ASN A 284 8.96 -0.10 3.65
N ASN A 285 7.68 -0.48 3.61
CA ASN A 285 6.55 0.43 3.38
C ASN A 285 6.72 1.28 2.09
N ILE A 286 7.31 0.70 1.05
CA ILE A 286 7.39 1.36 -0.26
C ILE A 286 6.35 0.76 -1.19
N LEU A 287 5.42 1.59 -1.64
CA LEU A 287 4.41 1.23 -2.62
C LEU A 287 5.09 0.92 -3.97
N THR A 288 4.84 -0.25 -4.55
CA THR A 288 5.43 -0.66 -5.84
C THR A 288 4.35 -1.10 -6.81
N ILE A 289 4.45 -0.65 -8.07
CA ILE A 289 3.51 -1.00 -9.15
C ILE A 289 4.08 -2.03 -10.09
N GLY A 290 3.34 -3.13 -10.24
CA GLY A 290 3.53 -4.17 -11.25
C GLY A 290 4.98 -4.61 -11.52
N THR A 291 5.22 -5.15 -12.71
CA THR A 291 6.55 -5.41 -13.26
C THR A 291 6.48 -5.20 -14.76
N PHE A 292 7.13 -4.16 -15.28
CA PHE A 292 7.03 -3.74 -16.68
C PHE A 292 8.25 -4.17 -17.48
N ILE A 293 8.06 -4.63 -18.72
CA ILE A 293 9.16 -4.96 -19.63
C ILE A 293 9.61 -3.70 -20.38
N THR A 294 10.90 -3.39 -20.31
CA THR A 294 11.49 -2.25 -21.03
C THR A 294 11.32 -2.42 -22.54
N GLY A 295 10.89 -1.34 -23.22
CA GLY A 295 10.69 -1.30 -24.67
C GLY A 295 9.39 -1.93 -25.16
N VAL A 296 8.47 -2.30 -24.26
CA VAL A 296 7.09 -2.68 -24.61
C VAL A 296 6.16 -1.53 -24.32
N THR A 297 5.50 -1.00 -25.35
CA THR A 297 4.45 0.02 -25.22
C THR A 297 3.27 -0.53 -24.43
N VAL A 298 3.13 -0.06 -23.19
CA VAL A 298 1.97 -0.36 -22.34
C VAL A 298 1.31 0.95 -21.94
N THR A 299 0.05 1.13 -22.37
CA THR A 299 -0.80 2.20 -21.84
C THR A 299 -1.43 1.73 -20.55
N ASN A 300 -1.24 2.50 -19.50
CA ASN A 300 -1.76 2.20 -18.18
C ASN A 300 -2.62 3.37 -17.69
N THR A 301 -3.78 3.08 -17.11
CA THR A 301 -4.56 4.07 -16.37
C THR A 301 -4.08 4.03 -14.94
N LEU A 302 -3.52 5.14 -14.47
CA LEU A 302 -3.19 5.34 -13.08
C LEU A 302 -4.36 6.08 -12.45
N SER A 303 -4.90 5.55 -11.36
CA SER A 303 -6.03 6.16 -10.66
C SER A 303 -5.61 6.38 -9.21
N VAL A 304 -5.94 7.53 -8.63
CA VAL A 304 -5.64 7.83 -7.24
C VAL A 304 -6.87 8.40 -6.56
N LYS A 305 -7.11 7.96 -5.33
CA LYS A 305 -8.09 8.56 -4.43
C LYS A 305 -7.39 9.71 -3.72
N ILE A 306 -7.84 10.92 -3.95
CA ILE A 306 -7.47 12.06 -3.12
C ILE A 306 -8.53 12.16 -2.03
N LEU A 307 -8.09 12.20 -0.79
CA LEU A 307 -8.94 12.47 0.34
C LEU A 307 -8.93 13.98 0.55
N ASP A 308 -10.12 14.54 0.51
CA ASP A 308 -10.38 15.93 0.86
C ASP A 308 -10.92 15.94 2.27
N ASN A 309 -10.12 16.42 3.21
CA ASN A 309 -10.41 16.24 4.63
C ASN A 309 -11.28 17.36 5.22
N ASP A 310 -11.55 18.44 4.46
CA ASP A 310 -12.50 19.52 4.81
C ASP A 310 -13.89 19.33 4.21
N GLY A 311 -14.03 18.42 3.22
CA GLY A 311 -15.33 18.08 2.64
C GLY A 311 -15.86 19.05 1.58
N ASP A 312 -15.10 20.10 1.22
CA ASP A 312 -15.31 20.87 0.00
C ASP A 312 -14.40 20.31 -1.10
N ASP A 313 -14.91 20.09 -2.31
CA ASP A 313 -14.14 19.48 -3.40
C ASP A 313 -13.25 20.51 -4.10
N ASP A 314 -12.27 21.02 -3.38
CA ASP A 314 -11.42 22.12 -3.82
C ASP A 314 -10.14 21.63 -4.54
N VAL A 315 -9.90 20.32 -4.58
CA VAL A 315 -8.82 19.73 -5.38
C VAL A 315 -9.07 20.01 -6.86
N VAL A 316 -8.31 20.93 -7.44
CA VAL A 316 -8.43 21.26 -8.86
C VAL A 316 -7.41 20.54 -9.73
N ARG A 317 -6.35 20.00 -9.12
CA ARG A 317 -5.19 19.50 -9.88
C ARG A 317 -4.48 18.36 -9.16
N VAL A 318 -4.30 17.25 -9.86
CA VAL A 318 -3.42 16.15 -9.43
C VAL A 318 -2.33 15.94 -10.48
N VAL A 319 -1.08 15.90 -10.03
CA VAL A 319 0.11 15.75 -10.88
C VAL A 319 0.79 14.42 -10.60
N PHE A 320 1.00 13.65 -11.66
CA PHE A 320 1.78 12.41 -11.66
C PHE A 320 3.12 12.70 -12.31
N LYS A 321 4.21 12.60 -11.54
CA LYS A 321 5.58 12.88 -11.97
C LYS A 321 6.39 11.60 -12.09
N ILE A 322 6.92 11.29 -13.26
CA ILE A 322 7.82 10.14 -13.43
C ILE A 322 9.26 10.62 -13.32
N ASN A 323 10.03 10.03 -12.40
CA ASN A 323 11.40 10.41 -12.06
C ASN A 323 11.60 11.91 -11.81
N ASN A 324 10.55 12.63 -11.39
CA ASN A 324 10.50 14.11 -11.29
C ASN A 324 10.79 14.89 -12.58
N VAL A 325 10.68 14.26 -13.77
CA VAL A 325 10.96 14.90 -15.07
C VAL A 325 9.71 15.03 -15.94
N HIS A 326 8.84 14.02 -15.93
CA HIS A 326 7.66 13.99 -16.80
C HIS A 326 6.38 14.16 -15.98
N GLU A 327 5.66 15.26 -16.21
CA GLU A 327 4.40 15.58 -15.51
C GLU A 327 3.18 15.21 -16.35
N TYR A 328 2.23 14.52 -15.73
CA TYR A 328 0.90 14.25 -16.27
C TYR A 328 -0.12 14.83 -15.31
N VAL A 329 -1.03 15.67 -15.81
CA VAL A 329 -1.97 16.42 -14.98
C VAL A 329 -3.39 15.91 -15.20
N ALA A 330 -4.08 15.56 -14.12
CA ALA A 330 -5.53 15.41 -14.10
C ALA A 330 -6.14 16.70 -13.55
N THR A 331 -7.04 17.32 -14.31
CA THR A 331 -7.71 18.59 -13.97
C THR A 331 -9.24 18.48 -13.94
N LYS A 332 -9.77 17.26 -13.96
CA LYS A 332 -11.20 16.99 -13.92
C LYS A 332 -11.45 15.78 -13.04
N LYS A 333 -12.05 15.99 -11.87
CA LYS A 333 -12.57 14.93 -11.01
C LYS A 333 -13.83 14.35 -11.67
N PRO A 334 -13.81 13.12 -12.21
CA PRO A 334 -15.05 12.40 -12.51
C PRO A 334 -15.64 11.92 -11.17
N SER A 335 -16.88 11.46 -11.16
CA SER A 335 -17.64 10.97 -9.98
C SER A 335 -17.03 9.74 -9.26
N GLY A 336 -15.73 9.76 -8.95
CA GLY A 336 -14.89 8.65 -8.51
C GLY A 336 -13.43 9.07 -8.28
N LEU A 337 -12.46 8.37 -8.90
CA LEU A 337 -11.02 8.58 -8.71
C LEU A 337 -10.42 9.63 -9.67
N TRP A 338 -9.30 10.23 -9.27
CA TRP A 338 -8.46 11.05 -10.16
C TRP A 338 -7.64 10.15 -11.07
N GLU A 339 -7.76 10.28 -12.39
CA GLU A 339 -7.15 9.36 -13.34
C GLU A 339 -6.30 10.04 -14.40
N VAL A 340 -5.17 9.43 -14.73
CA VAL A 340 -4.37 9.77 -15.91
C VAL A 340 -4.02 8.51 -16.71
N LYS A 341 -4.04 8.63 -18.03
CA LYS A 341 -3.51 7.58 -18.92
C LYS A 341 -2.05 7.89 -19.22
N ILE A 342 -1.18 7.01 -18.78
CA ILE A 342 0.26 7.12 -18.98
C ILE A 342 0.73 6.01 -19.91
N ASN A 343 1.51 6.37 -20.92
CA ASN A 343 2.27 5.39 -21.68
C ASN A 343 3.54 5.02 -20.91
N MET A 344 3.46 3.91 -20.17
CA MET A 344 4.59 3.37 -19.39
C MET A 344 5.69 2.81 -20.29
N GLY A 345 5.35 2.49 -21.54
CA GLY A 345 6.20 1.72 -22.45
C GLY A 345 6.95 2.50 -23.52
N GLY A 346 6.79 3.83 -23.55
CA GLY A 346 7.61 4.74 -24.37
C GLY A 346 8.78 5.37 -23.61
N LEU A 347 8.92 5.06 -22.32
CA LEU A 347 9.88 5.69 -21.42
C LEU A 347 11.17 4.83 -21.41
N ASN A 348 12.14 5.24 -22.21
CA ASN A 348 13.43 4.55 -22.34
C ASN A 348 14.34 4.90 -21.16
N PHE A 349 14.72 3.87 -20.39
CA PHE A 349 15.72 3.83 -19.32
C PHE A 349 15.42 4.59 -18.01
N GLY A 350 15.54 3.87 -16.89
CA GLY A 350 15.77 4.47 -15.58
C GLY A 350 14.53 4.86 -14.78
N ILE A 351 13.33 4.45 -15.15
CA ILE A 351 12.14 4.71 -14.32
C ILE A 351 12.20 3.86 -13.06
N ASN A 352 12.33 4.52 -11.92
CA ASN A 352 12.29 3.88 -10.61
C ASN A 352 11.22 4.48 -9.70
N SER A 353 10.69 5.66 -10.03
CA SER A 353 9.78 6.41 -9.17
C SER A 353 8.70 7.13 -9.97
N LEU A 354 7.49 7.04 -9.43
CA LEU A 354 6.32 7.84 -9.77
C LEU A 354 5.98 8.60 -8.50
N VAL A 355 5.97 9.92 -8.56
CA VAL A 355 5.57 10.80 -7.46
C VAL A 355 4.21 11.39 -7.79
N ILE A 356 3.28 11.37 -6.85
CA ILE A 356 1.93 11.88 -7.01
C ILE A 356 1.74 13.00 -6.01
N GLU A 357 1.34 14.16 -6.51
CA GLU A 357 1.05 15.35 -5.72
C GLU A 357 -0.35 15.86 -6.11
N ALA A 358 -1.18 16.16 -5.12
CA ALA A 358 -2.43 16.88 -5.33
C ALA A 358 -2.23 18.35 -4.96
N SER A 359 -3.01 19.22 -5.58
CA SER A 359 -3.11 20.63 -5.20
C SER A 359 -4.54 21.12 -5.31
N ASP A 360 -4.93 21.94 -4.35
CA ASP A 360 -6.20 22.63 -4.28
C ASP A 360 -6.29 23.78 -5.32
N GLY A 361 -7.47 24.42 -5.37
CA GLY A 361 -7.79 25.59 -6.19
C GLY A 361 -6.87 26.79 -6.02
N TRP A 362 -6.09 26.79 -4.93
CA TRP A 362 -5.30 27.92 -4.46
C TRP A 362 -3.78 27.67 -4.52
N GLY A 363 -3.37 26.45 -4.88
CA GLY A 363 -1.99 26.05 -5.14
C GLY A 363 -1.25 25.40 -3.95
N LEU A 364 -1.92 25.11 -2.84
CA LEU A 364 -1.39 24.29 -1.74
C LEU A 364 -1.19 22.85 -2.21
N LYS A 365 -0.16 22.17 -1.71
CA LYS A 365 0.24 20.84 -2.20
C LYS A 365 0.18 19.80 -1.11
N SER A 366 -0.34 18.63 -1.46
CA SER A 366 -0.25 17.43 -0.66
C SER A 366 1.20 17.05 -0.34
N ASP A 367 1.38 16.25 0.71
CA ASP A 367 2.58 15.42 0.79
C ASP A 367 2.66 14.49 -0.44
N PRO A 368 3.86 14.32 -1.04
CA PRO A 368 4.01 13.53 -2.24
C PRO A 368 3.95 12.03 -1.95
N LEU A 369 3.02 11.32 -2.58
CA LEU A 369 3.04 9.85 -2.58
C LEU A 369 4.09 9.35 -3.57
N THR A 370 5.15 8.73 -3.07
CA THR A 370 6.18 8.12 -3.90
C THR A 370 5.92 6.63 -4.11
N VAL A 371 5.74 6.25 -5.37
CA VAL A 371 5.48 4.89 -5.84
C VAL A 371 6.66 4.39 -6.65
N ARG A 372 7.24 3.27 -6.25
CA ARG A 372 8.28 2.61 -7.06
C ARG A 372 7.69 1.90 -8.26
N ILE A 373 8.44 1.94 -9.36
CA ILE A 373 8.11 1.21 -10.57
C ILE A 373 9.15 0.12 -10.76
N LYS A 374 8.71 -1.15 -10.81
CA LYS A 374 9.60 -2.26 -11.10
C LYS A 374 9.64 -2.50 -12.60
N THR A 375 10.84 -2.44 -13.19
CA THR A 375 11.05 -2.74 -14.61
C THR A 375 11.99 -3.92 -14.80
N ILE A 376 11.75 -4.73 -15.82
CA ILE A 376 12.64 -5.79 -16.30
C ILE A 376 13.14 -5.42 -17.70
N GLY A 377 14.46 -5.36 -17.86
CA GLY A 377 15.08 -5.35 -19.18
C GLY A 377 15.12 -6.76 -19.74
N LEU A 378 14.44 -7.01 -20.87
CA LEU A 378 14.65 -8.22 -21.65
C LEU A 378 15.72 -7.97 -22.72
N PRO A 379 16.57 -8.97 -23.05
CA PRO A 379 17.57 -8.82 -24.10
C PRO A 379 16.98 -8.31 -25.41
N ASP A 380 17.76 -7.51 -26.14
CA ASP A 380 17.31 -6.85 -27.37
C ASP A 380 16.92 -7.83 -28.48
N TRP A 381 17.43 -9.06 -28.45
CA TRP A 381 17.07 -10.12 -29.39
C TRP A 381 15.67 -10.69 -29.17
N VAL A 382 15.02 -10.45 -28.02
CA VAL A 382 13.65 -10.92 -27.76
C VAL A 382 12.67 -10.11 -28.63
N PRO A 383 11.90 -10.74 -29.54
CA PRO A 383 10.99 -10.00 -30.41
C PRO A 383 9.89 -9.28 -29.63
N THR A 384 9.48 -8.10 -30.08
CA THR A 384 8.44 -7.27 -29.42
C THR A 384 7.13 -8.02 -29.20
N TRP A 385 6.73 -8.89 -30.13
CA TRP A 385 5.50 -9.68 -29.97
C TRP A 385 5.59 -10.68 -28.81
N VAL A 386 6.78 -11.25 -28.55
CA VAL A 386 7.02 -12.11 -27.37
C VAL A 386 6.97 -11.26 -26.11
N LYS A 387 7.66 -10.11 -26.11
CA LYS A 387 7.62 -9.18 -24.97
C LYS A 387 6.19 -8.75 -24.63
N ASN A 388 5.35 -8.49 -25.63
CA ASN A 388 3.92 -8.16 -25.47
C ASN A 388 3.13 -9.31 -24.82
N GLN A 389 3.37 -10.55 -25.23
CA GLN A 389 2.70 -11.70 -24.63
C GLN A 389 3.17 -11.93 -23.18
N ILE A 390 4.46 -11.80 -22.87
CA ILE A 390 4.96 -11.89 -21.49
C ILE A 390 4.31 -10.80 -20.62
N MET A 391 4.21 -9.58 -21.13
CA MET A 391 3.53 -8.47 -20.42
C MET A 391 2.07 -8.78 -20.10
N SER A 392 1.34 -9.45 -21.00
CA SER A 392 -0.06 -9.81 -20.74
C SER A 392 -0.20 -10.82 -19.58
N TYR A 393 0.77 -11.72 -19.42
CA TYR A 393 0.77 -12.74 -18.36
C TYR A 393 1.22 -12.22 -16.99
N LEU A 394 2.21 -11.32 -16.95
CA LEU A 394 2.71 -10.73 -15.70
C LEU A 394 1.66 -9.82 -15.01
N SER A 395 0.66 -9.36 -15.74
CA SER A 395 -0.40 -8.48 -15.21
C SER A 395 -1.40 -9.15 -14.26
N TRP A 396 -1.40 -10.49 -14.13
CA TRP A 396 -2.50 -11.23 -13.50
C TRP A 396 -2.12 -12.08 -12.27
N LYS A 397 -0.84 -12.28 -11.95
CA LYS A 397 -0.43 -13.13 -10.81
C LYS A 397 0.65 -12.50 -9.93
N GLY A 398 0.30 -12.31 -8.67
CA GLY A 398 1.16 -11.86 -7.57
C GLY A 398 2.44 -12.67 -7.41
N THR A 399 3.53 -11.99 -7.09
CA THR A 399 4.90 -12.49 -7.24
C THR A 399 5.42 -13.21 -6.02
N THR A 400 5.02 -14.46 -5.84
CA THR A 400 5.79 -15.45 -5.06
C THR A 400 6.22 -16.66 -5.90
N GLU A 401 5.89 -16.72 -7.19
CA GLU A 401 6.12 -17.91 -8.00
C GLU A 401 7.10 -17.71 -9.16
N THR A 402 7.76 -18.82 -9.54
CA THR A 402 8.53 -18.96 -10.78
C THR A 402 7.56 -19.02 -11.97
N TYR A 403 7.66 -18.09 -12.91
CA TYR A 403 6.73 -18.03 -14.05
C TYR A 403 7.22 -18.89 -15.20
N THR A 404 6.40 -19.83 -15.65
CA THR A 404 6.68 -20.67 -16.82
C THR A 404 5.78 -20.26 -17.98
N LEU A 405 6.35 -19.69 -19.05
CA LEU A 405 5.62 -19.34 -20.26
C LEU A 405 5.98 -20.29 -21.38
N LEU A 406 4.97 -20.93 -21.99
CA LEU A 406 5.14 -21.82 -23.13
C LEU A 406 4.62 -21.13 -24.39
N PHE A 407 5.49 -20.94 -25.38
CA PHE A 407 5.10 -20.35 -26.67
C PHE A 407 5.17 -21.40 -27.77
N GLU A 408 4.13 -21.47 -28.60
CA GLU A 408 4.15 -22.21 -29.87
C GLU A 408 4.46 -21.21 -30.99
N ILE A 409 5.66 -21.31 -31.57
CA ILE A 409 6.10 -20.40 -32.64
C ILE A 409 5.95 -21.13 -33.98
N PRO A 410 5.05 -20.68 -34.88
CA PRO A 410 4.94 -21.24 -36.22
C PRO A 410 6.13 -20.77 -37.07
N GLY A 411 6.67 -21.67 -37.88
CA GLY A 411 7.69 -21.34 -38.87
C GLY A 411 7.64 -22.28 -40.07
N THR A 412 8.34 -21.91 -41.14
CA THR A 412 8.40 -22.69 -42.38
C THR A 412 9.85 -23.04 -42.72
N ILE A 413 10.17 -24.33 -42.91
CA ILE A 413 11.49 -24.80 -43.34
C ILE A 413 11.49 -24.94 -44.87
N ASP A 414 12.46 -24.32 -45.54
CA ASP A 414 12.76 -24.52 -46.96
C ASP A 414 13.75 -25.68 -47.12
N LEU A 415 13.28 -26.84 -47.59
CA LEU A 415 14.12 -27.99 -47.87
C LEU A 415 14.72 -27.90 -49.28
N THR A 416 15.83 -27.18 -49.43
CA THR A 416 16.61 -27.23 -50.69
C THR A 416 17.56 -28.42 -50.67
N THR A 417 17.35 -29.40 -51.57
CA THR A 417 18.37 -30.41 -51.87
C THR A 417 19.38 -29.82 -52.85
N SER A 418 20.63 -29.60 -52.42
CA SER A 418 21.69 -29.21 -53.35
C SER A 418 22.17 -30.45 -54.12
N LYS A 419 21.60 -30.72 -55.30
CA LYS A 419 22.25 -31.64 -56.25
C LYS A 419 23.46 -30.94 -56.87
N ASN A 420 24.64 -31.15 -56.29
CA ASN A 420 25.90 -30.93 -56.99
C ASN A 420 26.04 -32.02 -58.06
N VAL A 421 25.71 -31.69 -59.32
CA VAL A 421 26.12 -32.49 -60.48
C VAL A 421 27.27 -31.74 -61.16
N PRO A 422 28.51 -32.27 -61.15
CA PRO A 422 29.62 -31.63 -61.83
C PRO A 422 29.45 -31.76 -63.36
N GLY A 423 29.27 -30.63 -64.03
CA GLY A 423 29.26 -30.55 -65.50
C GLY A 423 27.87 -30.66 -66.15
N GLY A 424 27.06 -29.60 -66.04
CA GLY A 424 25.80 -29.46 -66.78
C GLY A 424 25.16 -28.08 -66.56
N VAL A 425 24.64 -27.49 -67.63
CA VAL A 425 24.15 -26.11 -67.82
C VAL A 425 23.30 -25.55 -66.65
N PRO A 426 23.47 -24.27 -66.23
CA PRO A 426 22.64 -23.65 -65.20
C PRO A 426 21.23 -23.40 -65.72
N GLY A 427 20.23 -24.10 -65.18
CA GLY A 427 18.84 -23.84 -65.53
C GLY A 427 17.86 -24.99 -65.32
N MET A 428 17.84 -25.62 -64.14
CA MET A 428 16.65 -26.35 -63.67
C MET A 428 16.49 -26.12 -62.17
N GLY A 429 15.43 -25.40 -61.80
CA GLY A 429 15.10 -25.07 -60.42
C GLY A 429 14.80 -26.34 -59.60
N GLY A 430 15.48 -26.48 -58.46
CA GLY A 430 15.04 -27.41 -57.43
C GLY A 430 13.68 -26.96 -56.90
N ALA A 431 12.72 -27.87 -56.82
CA ALA A 431 11.46 -27.62 -56.14
C ALA A 431 11.75 -27.27 -54.67
N ARG A 432 11.29 -26.10 -54.22
CA ARG A 432 11.34 -25.71 -52.81
C ARG A 432 10.14 -26.34 -52.12
N ASN A 433 10.39 -27.31 -51.26
CA ASN A 433 9.35 -27.86 -50.41
C ASN A 433 9.40 -27.12 -49.07
N PHE A 434 8.27 -26.52 -48.72
CA PHE A 434 8.07 -25.79 -47.48
C PHE A 434 7.35 -26.70 -46.48
N ILE A 435 7.91 -26.88 -45.29
CA ILE A 435 7.26 -27.62 -44.19
C ILE A 435 6.98 -26.64 -43.06
N ASP A 436 5.73 -26.56 -42.64
CA ASP A 436 5.36 -25.81 -41.45
C ASP A 436 5.67 -26.62 -40.18
N TYR A 437 6.26 -25.96 -39.19
CA TYR A 437 6.62 -26.55 -37.90
C TYR A 437 6.25 -25.59 -36.76
N TRP A 438 6.20 -26.14 -35.54
CA TRP A 438 5.95 -25.38 -34.31
C TRP A 438 7.08 -25.63 -33.32
N ILE A 439 7.71 -24.58 -32.79
CA ILE A 439 8.69 -24.71 -31.68
C ILE A 439 8.00 -24.36 -30.37
N LYS A 440 8.13 -25.24 -29.37
CA LYS A 440 7.76 -24.97 -27.98
C LYS A 440 8.95 -24.42 -27.21
N ILE A 441 8.88 -23.14 -26.82
CA ILE A 441 9.90 -22.51 -25.98
C ILE A 441 9.34 -22.24 -24.60
N ARG A 442 10.06 -22.68 -23.56
CA ARG A 442 9.74 -22.42 -22.17
C ARG A 442 10.65 -21.35 -21.59
N PHE A 443 10.06 -20.25 -21.14
CA PHE A 443 10.76 -19.20 -20.41
C PHE A 443 10.45 -19.29 -18.92
N VAL A 444 11.47 -19.11 -18.09
CA VAL A 444 11.42 -19.23 -16.64
C VAL A 444 11.96 -17.94 -16.03
N TYR A 445 11.14 -17.21 -15.28
CA TYR A 445 11.57 -15.98 -14.60
C TYR A 445 11.63 -16.18 -13.08
N HIS A 446 12.74 -15.74 -12.49
CA HIS A 446 13.01 -15.83 -11.05
C HIS A 446 12.85 -14.47 -10.38
N THR A 447 12.35 -14.48 -9.13
CA THR A 447 12.05 -13.28 -8.33
C THR A 447 13.29 -12.41 -8.03
N ASN A 448 14.50 -12.97 -8.15
CA ASN A 448 15.79 -12.29 -8.03
C ASN A 448 16.23 -11.55 -9.32
N GLY A 449 15.40 -11.52 -10.36
CA GLY A 449 15.72 -10.87 -11.63
C GLY A 449 16.41 -11.76 -12.67
N GLN A 450 16.65 -13.05 -12.37
CA GLN A 450 17.21 -13.99 -13.34
C GLN A 450 16.14 -14.48 -14.33
N PHE A 451 16.55 -14.62 -15.59
CA PHE A 451 15.72 -15.10 -16.69
C PHE A 451 16.38 -16.32 -17.33
N ASP A 452 15.73 -17.47 -17.21
CA ASP A 452 16.16 -18.77 -17.71
C ASP A 452 15.31 -19.17 -18.94
N ILE A 453 15.90 -19.90 -19.87
CA ILE A 453 15.17 -20.58 -20.96
C ILE A 453 15.45 -22.07 -20.79
N ARG A 454 14.41 -22.89 -20.56
CA ARG A 454 14.60 -24.33 -20.27
C ARG A 454 13.98 -25.20 -21.35
N GLY A 455 14.77 -26.05 -22.01
CA GLY A 455 14.22 -27.06 -22.92
C GLY A 455 13.42 -28.14 -22.19
N THR A 456 12.32 -28.60 -22.76
CA THR A 456 11.67 -29.85 -22.35
C THR A 456 12.34 -31.04 -23.02
N GLY A 457 13.28 -31.69 -22.32
CA GLY A 457 13.79 -33.03 -22.62
C GLY A 457 14.87 -33.13 -23.72
N GLY A 458 16.06 -33.57 -23.32
CA GLY A 458 17.08 -34.36 -24.06
C GLY A 458 17.63 -33.90 -25.42
N GLY A 459 18.82 -33.27 -25.44
CA GLY A 459 19.73 -33.18 -26.62
C GLY A 459 20.45 -31.83 -26.81
N THR A 460 21.80 -31.84 -26.81
CA THR A 460 22.68 -30.63 -26.72
C THR A 460 22.89 -29.87 -28.04
N LEU A 461 22.72 -28.54 -28.01
CA LEU A 461 23.23 -27.60 -29.02
C LEU A 461 24.02 -26.48 -28.33
N ILE A 462 25.29 -26.30 -28.71
CA ILE A 462 26.17 -25.24 -28.16
C ILE A 462 26.13 -24.03 -29.10
N ILE A 463 25.73 -22.87 -28.57
CA ILE A 463 25.83 -21.58 -29.27
C ILE A 463 27.00 -20.81 -28.66
N PHE A 464 27.99 -20.42 -29.47
CA PHE A 464 29.12 -19.62 -29.00
C PHE A 464 28.72 -18.15 -28.82
N GLY A 465 28.86 -17.67 -27.58
CA GLY A 465 28.78 -16.26 -27.21
C GLY A 465 27.70 -15.99 -26.17
N VAL A 466 28.14 -15.82 -24.90
CA VAL A 466 27.37 -15.59 -23.66
C VAL A 466 26.88 -16.90 -22.97
N PRO A 467 27.13 -17.12 -21.67
CA PRO A 467 27.16 -18.45 -21.07
C PRO A 467 25.78 -18.89 -20.57
N PHE A 468 24.91 -19.37 -21.45
CA PHE A 468 23.78 -20.22 -21.05
C PHE A 468 23.55 -21.27 -22.14
N ASP A 469 23.61 -22.55 -21.77
CA ASP A 469 23.35 -23.66 -22.68
C ASP A 469 21.85 -23.72 -23.03
N LEU A 470 21.50 -23.49 -24.30
CA LEU A 470 20.13 -23.50 -24.80
C LEU A 470 19.82 -24.84 -25.47
N TYR A 471 18.91 -25.62 -24.89
CA TYR A 471 18.41 -26.89 -25.43
C TYR A 471 17.02 -26.66 -26.08
N VAL A 472 16.90 -26.78 -27.39
CA VAL A 472 15.62 -26.65 -28.13
C VAL A 472 15.28 -27.97 -28.78
N ASN A 473 14.10 -28.51 -28.48
CA ASN A 473 13.59 -29.74 -29.09
C ASN A 473 12.70 -29.36 -30.30
N ILE A 474 13.02 -29.88 -31.48
CA ILE A 474 12.29 -29.61 -32.73
C ILE A 474 11.55 -30.88 -33.12
N VAL A 475 10.21 -30.87 -33.00
CA VAL A 475 9.36 -31.98 -33.47
C VAL A 475 8.91 -31.65 -34.89
N LEU A 476 9.26 -32.52 -35.84
CA LEU A 476 8.85 -32.41 -37.25
C LEU A 476 7.75 -33.44 -37.54
N THR A 477 6.54 -32.98 -37.86
CA THR A 477 5.45 -33.86 -38.31
C THR A 477 5.34 -33.76 -39.84
N LEU A 478 5.61 -34.86 -40.54
CA LEU A 478 5.55 -34.92 -42.01
C LEU A 478 4.19 -35.48 -42.44
N ASN A 479 3.48 -34.79 -43.33
CA ASN A 479 2.14 -35.17 -43.81
C ASN A 479 2.15 -36.02 -45.10
N SER A 480 3.28 -36.59 -45.52
CA SER A 480 3.34 -37.51 -46.67
C SER A 480 4.63 -38.33 -46.74
N ASP A 481 4.54 -39.50 -47.40
CA ASP A 481 5.64 -40.45 -47.62
C ASP A 481 6.75 -39.84 -48.50
N LEU A 482 7.73 -39.21 -47.87
CA LEU A 482 8.97 -38.75 -48.51
C LEU A 482 10.16 -39.58 -48.03
N SER A 483 10.85 -40.24 -48.96
CA SER A 483 12.12 -40.92 -48.70
C SER A 483 13.30 -39.98 -48.96
N PHE A 484 14.22 -39.87 -47.99
CA PHE A 484 15.44 -39.07 -48.11
C PHE A 484 16.66 -39.99 -48.28
N ASN A 485 17.46 -39.80 -49.33
CA ASN A 485 18.77 -40.43 -49.44
C ASN A 485 19.83 -39.52 -48.81
N SER A 486 20.53 -40.07 -47.82
CA SER A 486 21.70 -39.55 -47.10
C SER A 486 22.24 -38.19 -47.57
N ALA A 487 21.64 -37.10 -47.09
CA ALA A 487 22.20 -35.76 -47.16
C ALA A 487 21.71 -34.95 -45.97
N ASP A 488 22.60 -34.10 -45.44
CA ASP A 488 22.31 -33.20 -44.33
C ASP A 488 21.04 -32.37 -44.57
N ILE A 489 20.15 -32.31 -43.58
CA ILE A 489 19.00 -31.40 -43.62
C ILE A 489 19.51 -30.01 -43.23
N PHE A 490 19.52 -29.10 -44.20
CA PHE A 490 19.75 -27.68 -43.94
C PHE A 490 18.42 -27.02 -43.63
N PHE A 491 18.27 -26.49 -42.42
CA PHE A 491 17.12 -25.68 -42.03
C PHE A 491 17.55 -24.22 -41.88
N ARG A 492 16.63 -23.32 -42.22
CA ARG A 492 16.76 -21.89 -42.00
C ARG A 492 15.61 -21.46 -41.11
N LEU A 493 15.89 -21.19 -39.84
CA LEU A 493 14.92 -20.55 -38.96
C LEU A 493 14.82 -19.08 -39.38
N GLY A 494 13.69 -18.71 -39.97
CA GLY A 494 13.42 -17.34 -40.37
C GLY A 494 12.95 -16.51 -39.19
N PHE A 495 13.86 -15.84 -38.49
CA PHE A 495 13.50 -14.67 -37.68
C PHE A 495 13.65 -13.41 -38.56
N PRO A 496 12.88 -12.34 -38.32
CA PRO A 496 13.24 -11.04 -38.89
C PRO A 496 14.57 -10.63 -38.26
N ASN A 497 15.65 -10.67 -39.05
CA ASN A 497 17.03 -10.25 -38.73
C ASN A 497 17.98 -11.24 -38.01
N ILE A 498 17.60 -12.51 -37.80
CA ILE A 498 18.56 -13.56 -37.39
C ILE A 498 18.46 -14.74 -38.37
N SER A 499 19.60 -15.11 -38.97
CA SER A 499 19.73 -16.30 -39.81
C SER A 499 20.66 -17.30 -39.12
N LEU A 500 20.08 -18.24 -38.38
CA LEU A 500 20.83 -19.39 -37.85
C LEU A 500 20.97 -20.44 -38.96
N ARG A 501 22.21 -20.85 -39.25
CA ARG A 501 22.52 -21.99 -40.13
C ARG A 501 23.13 -23.10 -39.26
N GLY A 502 22.50 -24.27 -39.25
CA GLY A 502 22.99 -25.44 -38.54
C GLY A 502 22.99 -26.69 -39.44
N ARG A 503 23.79 -27.68 -39.07
CA ARG A 503 23.86 -29.00 -39.70
C ARG A 503 23.39 -30.01 -38.64
N ILE A 504 22.25 -30.67 -38.85
CA ILE A 504 21.81 -31.76 -37.97
C ILE A 504 22.21 -33.10 -38.60
N PRO A 505 23.03 -33.91 -37.92
CA PRO A 505 23.25 -35.29 -38.31
C PRO A 505 21.94 -36.09 -38.15
N LEU A 506 21.59 -36.94 -39.13
CA LEU A 506 20.29 -37.61 -39.25
C LEU A 506 19.88 -38.51 -38.06
N TRP A 507 20.79 -38.81 -37.14
CA TRP A 507 20.61 -39.67 -35.98
C TRP A 507 20.10 -38.93 -34.72
N VAL A 508 19.77 -37.64 -34.86
CA VAL A 508 19.25 -36.77 -33.78
C VAL A 508 17.78 -36.36 -34.02
N VAL A 509 17.12 -36.93 -35.03
CA VAL A 509 15.72 -36.64 -35.36
C VAL A 509 14.85 -37.85 -35.04
N ASP A 510 13.91 -37.70 -34.11
CA ASP A 510 12.85 -38.70 -33.92
C ASP A 510 11.78 -38.44 -34.99
N ILE A 511 11.66 -39.36 -35.95
CA ILE A 511 10.71 -39.25 -37.08
C ILE A 511 9.54 -40.19 -36.79
N SER A 512 8.39 -39.65 -36.42
CA SER A 512 7.15 -40.44 -36.35
C SER A 512 6.39 -40.33 -37.68
N PHE A 513 6.13 -41.46 -38.32
CA PHE A 513 5.19 -41.55 -39.44
C PHE A 513 3.77 -41.69 -38.89
N GLY A 514 2.82 -40.95 -39.46
CA GLY A 514 1.39 -41.04 -39.17
C GLY A 514 0.65 -41.80 -40.26
#